data_AF-A0AAW2TUJ0-F1
#
_entry.id   AF-A0AAW2TUJ0-F1
#
_cell.length_a   1.000
_cell.length_b   1.000
_cell.length_c   1.000
_cell.angle_alpha   90.00
_cell.angle_beta   90.00
_cell.angle_gamma   90.00
#
_symmetry.space_group_name_H-M   'P 1'
#
loop_
_entity.id
_entity.type
_entity.pdbx_description
1 polymer ?
#
loop_
_entity_poly.entity_id
_entity_poly.type
_entity_poly.pdbx_seq_one_letter_code
_entity_poly.pdbx_strand_id
1 'polypeptide(L)'
;MSDRQKGLVETKNEVVPHAINRRCARHIYANFRSQFAGAALKRYFRQASRSYSAAGFNFALYKIKELKPAAYEWLLKIPAEMWSRHAFDPRIKNDHVTNNISESFNHWVGELRSKPILTKVDGLRAKLMSRLQKRKQKGITWSGLVVPNVVKELNNVKEESRKCHLLVAEDHEFEVQDDNINYIVNLREKKHVIAGFGIYLAFHVGMQHWEYLIEERI
;
A
#
# COMPACT_ATOMS: atom_id res chain seq x y z
N MET A 1 -7.59 11.38 1.21
CA MET A 1 -7.99 10.49 0.10
C MET A 1 -9.50 10.55 -0.01
N SER A 2 -10.06 10.64 -1.22
CA SER A 2 -11.48 10.91 -1.45
C SER A 2 -12.08 9.98 -2.52
N ASP A 3 -13.40 9.77 -2.43
CA ASP A 3 -14.26 9.12 -3.42
C ASP A 3 -14.82 10.09 -4.49
N ARG A 4 -14.53 11.39 -4.35
CA ARG A 4 -15.03 12.49 -5.20
C ARG A 4 -16.55 12.60 -5.23
N GLN A 5 -17.20 12.43 -4.08
CA GLN A 5 -18.59 12.84 -3.93
C GLN A 5 -18.77 14.31 -4.40
N LYS A 6 -19.88 14.62 -5.07
CA LYS A 6 -20.14 15.96 -5.64
C LYS A 6 -19.98 17.05 -4.58
N GLY A 7 -19.30 18.14 -4.92
CA GLY A 7 -19.05 19.28 -4.03
C GLY A 7 -17.85 19.11 -3.08
N LEU A 8 -17.36 17.89 -2.86
CA LEU A 8 -16.28 17.64 -1.88
C LEU A 8 -14.94 18.24 -2.31
N VAL A 9 -14.64 18.27 -3.62
CA VAL A 9 -13.37 18.81 -4.12
C VAL A 9 -13.38 20.33 -4.05
N GLU A 10 -14.52 20.93 -4.38
CA GLU A 10 -14.79 22.36 -4.32
C GLU A 10 -14.67 22.87 -2.88
N THR A 11 -15.43 22.29 -1.94
CA THR A 11 -15.36 22.65 -0.51
C THR A 11 -13.96 22.41 0.08
N LYS A 12 -13.27 21.34 -0.33
CA LYS A 12 -11.88 21.10 0.10
C LYS A 12 -10.95 22.22 -0.35
N ASN A 13 -11.12 22.75 -1.56
CA ASN A 13 -10.29 23.83 -2.08
C ASN A 13 -10.59 25.16 -1.38
N GLU A 14 -11.83 25.39 -0.94
CA GLU A 14 -12.21 26.56 -0.15
C GLU A 14 -11.65 26.51 1.27
N VAL A 15 -11.84 25.39 1.99
CA VAL A 15 -11.53 25.30 3.42
C VAL A 15 -10.07 24.94 3.69
N VAL A 16 -9.46 24.09 2.86
CA VAL A 16 -8.08 23.60 3.04
C VAL A 16 -7.33 23.56 1.69
N PRO A 17 -7.10 24.70 1.02
CA PRO A 17 -6.55 24.76 -0.34
C PRO A 17 -5.25 23.98 -0.51
N HIS A 18 -4.35 24.06 0.48
CA HIS A 18 -3.04 23.41 0.46
C HIS A 18 -3.07 21.89 0.68
N ALA A 19 -4.22 21.31 1.03
CA ALA A 19 -4.30 19.86 1.25
C ALA A 19 -4.25 19.08 -0.07
N ILE A 20 -3.33 18.10 -0.14
CA ILE A 20 -3.17 17.25 -1.32
C ILE A 20 -4.36 16.29 -1.44
N ASN A 21 -4.99 16.29 -2.61
CA ASN A 21 -6.16 15.44 -2.87
C ASN A 21 -5.77 14.14 -3.59
N ARG A 22 -5.68 13.05 -2.82
CA ARG A 22 -5.56 11.69 -3.37
C ARG A 22 -6.93 11.13 -3.74
N ARG A 23 -7.03 10.57 -4.94
CA ARG A 23 -8.20 9.83 -5.42
C ARG A 23 -8.07 8.36 -5.06
N CYS A 24 -9.15 7.79 -4.54
CA CYS A 24 -9.20 6.36 -4.24
C CYS A 24 -9.07 5.54 -5.54
N ALA A 25 -8.05 4.68 -5.64
CA ALA A 25 -7.82 3.84 -6.81
C ALA A 25 -8.99 2.87 -7.08
N ARG A 26 -9.76 2.47 -6.04
CA ARG A 26 -10.97 1.66 -6.19
C ARG A 26 -12.04 2.38 -7.01
N HIS A 27 -12.24 3.68 -6.76
CA HIS A 27 -13.23 4.49 -7.47
C HIS A 27 -12.78 4.83 -8.89
N ILE A 28 -11.49 5.12 -9.07
CA ILE A 28 -10.92 5.26 -10.43
C ILE A 28 -11.13 3.98 -11.22
N TYR A 29 -10.84 2.81 -10.62
CA TYR A 29 -11.06 1.53 -11.27
C TYR A 29 -12.53 1.26 -11.58
N ALA A 30 -13.47 1.64 -10.71
CA ALA A 30 -14.90 1.48 -10.98
C ALA A 30 -15.32 2.25 -12.24
N ASN A 31 -14.89 3.52 -12.36
CA ASN A 31 -15.13 4.34 -13.55
C ASN A 31 -14.43 3.77 -14.78
N PHE A 32 -13.16 3.37 -14.63
CA PHE A 32 -12.38 2.76 -15.69
C PHE A 32 -13.04 1.47 -16.20
N ARG A 33 -13.45 0.57 -15.30
CA ARG A 33 -14.10 -0.72 -15.63
C ARG A 33 -15.42 -0.52 -16.37
N SER A 34 -16.17 0.54 -16.07
CA SER A 34 -17.43 0.83 -16.76
C SER A 34 -17.25 1.05 -18.27
N GLN A 35 -16.06 1.53 -18.70
CA GLN A 35 -15.71 1.74 -20.11
C GLN A 35 -14.77 0.65 -20.66
N PHE A 36 -13.96 0.06 -19.79
CA PHE A 36 -12.85 -0.84 -20.15
C PHE A 36 -12.83 -2.07 -19.22
N ALA A 37 -13.78 -2.97 -19.41
CA ALA A 37 -13.82 -4.23 -18.67
C ALA A 37 -12.71 -5.20 -19.15
N GLY A 38 -12.11 -5.95 -18.23
CA GLY A 38 -11.14 -7.00 -18.56
C GLY A 38 -10.27 -7.40 -17.36
N ALA A 39 -10.03 -8.70 -17.19
CA ALA A 39 -9.21 -9.21 -16.07
C ALA A 39 -7.74 -8.76 -16.18
N ALA A 40 -7.18 -8.76 -17.39
CA ALA A 40 -5.82 -8.28 -17.63
C ALA A 40 -5.69 -6.77 -17.35
N LEU A 41 -6.65 -5.96 -17.82
CA LEU A 41 -6.69 -4.52 -17.53
C LEU A 41 -6.80 -4.25 -16.02
N LYS A 42 -7.62 -5.02 -15.30
CA LYS A 42 -7.71 -4.95 -13.84
C LYS A 42 -6.36 -5.22 -13.17
N ARG A 43 -5.65 -6.25 -13.63
CA ARG A 43 -4.34 -6.63 -13.09
C ARG A 43 -3.33 -5.50 -13.28
N TYR A 44 -3.19 -4.98 -14.49
CA TYR A 44 -2.23 -3.91 -14.77
C TYR A 44 -2.63 -2.57 -14.15
N PHE A 45 -3.92 -2.25 -14.06
CA PHE A 45 -4.37 -1.07 -13.29
C PHE A 45 -3.98 -1.19 -11.81
N ARG A 46 -4.16 -2.37 -11.21
CA ARG A 46 -3.76 -2.63 -9.82
C ARG A 46 -2.25 -2.51 -9.65
N GLN A 47 -1.47 -3.01 -10.61
CA GLN A 47 -0.01 -2.87 -10.63
C GLN A 47 0.40 -1.40 -10.72
N ALA A 48 -0.17 -0.63 -11.64
CA ALA A 48 0.11 0.79 -11.80
C ALA A 48 -0.22 1.59 -10.54
N SER A 49 -1.41 1.40 -9.95
CA SER A 49 -1.82 2.14 -8.74
C SER A 49 -0.93 1.84 -7.53
N ARG A 50 -0.45 0.60 -7.38
CA ARG A 50 0.37 0.16 -6.24
C ARG A 50 1.88 0.23 -6.50
N SER A 51 2.31 0.62 -7.70
CA SER A 51 3.72 0.65 -8.06
C SER A 51 4.52 1.51 -7.09
N TYR A 52 5.68 1.03 -6.69
CA TYR A 52 6.60 1.77 -5.84
C TYR A 52 7.51 2.70 -6.65
N SER A 53 7.78 2.36 -7.92
CA SER A 53 8.66 3.10 -8.83
C SER A 53 7.93 3.62 -10.08
N ALA A 54 8.48 4.67 -10.69
CA ALA A 54 8.02 5.17 -11.98
C ALA A 54 8.19 4.11 -13.09
N ALA A 55 9.29 3.33 -13.06
CA ALA A 55 9.51 2.25 -14.01
C ALA A 55 8.39 1.19 -13.97
N GLY A 56 8.03 0.70 -12.77
CA GLY A 56 6.94 -0.26 -12.60
C GLY A 56 5.56 0.30 -13.00
N PHE A 57 5.36 1.61 -12.80
CA PHE A 57 4.15 2.30 -13.22
C PHE A 57 4.05 2.39 -14.74
N ASN A 58 5.13 2.83 -15.39
CA ASN A 58 5.22 2.98 -16.84
C ASN A 58 5.09 1.63 -17.54
N PHE A 59 5.71 0.57 -17.01
CA PHE A 59 5.54 -0.79 -17.51
C PHE A 59 4.06 -1.23 -17.48
N ALA A 60 3.37 -1.02 -16.34
CA ALA A 60 1.98 -1.39 -16.22
C ALA A 60 1.07 -0.58 -17.16
N LEU A 61 1.33 0.72 -17.34
CA LEU A 61 0.62 1.55 -18.32
C LEU A 61 0.89 1.11 -19.77
N TYR A 62 2.13 0.74 -20.09
CA TYR A 62 2.49 0.20 -21.40
C TYR A 62 1.73 -1.08 -21.70
N LYS A 63 1.62 -2.01 -20.73
CA LYS A 63 0.79 -3.21 -20.87
C LYS A 63 -0.70 -2.91 -21.06
N ILE A 64 -1.22 -1.86 -20.43
CA ILE A 64 -2.59 -1.38 -20.69
C ILE A 64 -2.71 -0.84 -22.12
N LYS A 65 -1.70 -0.11 -22.60
CA LYS A 65 -1.65 0.44 -23.96
C LYS A 65 -1.66 -0.67 -25.02
N GLU A 66 -0.85 -1.72 -24.84
CA GLU A 66 -0.82 -2.89 -25.72
C GLU A 66 -2.19 -3.59 -25.80
N LEU A 67 -2.90 -3.70 -24.66
CA LEU A 67 -4.22 -4.33 -24.61
C LEU A 67 -5.32 -3.45 -25.19
N LYS A 68 -5.32 -2.15 -24.86
CA LYS A 68 -6.34 -1.19 -25.29
C LYS A 68 -5.80 0.25 -25.22
N PRO A 69 -5.37 0.84 -26.34
CA PRO A 69 -4.82 2.20 -26.37
C PRO A 69 -5.77 3.25 -25.78
N ALA A 70 -7.07 3.16 -26.06
CA ALA A 70 -8.07 4.08 -25.50
C ALA A 70 -8.13 4.06 -23.95
N ALA A 71 -7.84 2.91 -23.33
CA ALA A 71 -7.81 2.77 -21.88
C ALA A 71 -6.57 3.45 -21.28
N TYR A 72 -5.43 3.38 -21.97
CA TYR A 72 -4.21 4.11 -21.61
C TYR A 72 -4.43 5.63 -21.69
N GLU A 73 -4.98 6.13 -22.79
CA GLU A 73 -5.29 7.55 -22.97
C GLU A 73 -6.27 8.07 -21.90
N TRP A 74 -7.22 7.24 -21.49
CA TRP A 74 -8.14 7.58 -20.40
C TRP A 74 -7.40 7.76 -19.07
N LEU A 75 -6.42 6.90 -18.76
CA LEU A 75 -5.65 6.96 -17.52
C LEU A 75 -4.69 8.15 -17.49
N LEU A 76 -4.12 8.55 -18.64
CA LEU A 76 -3.25 9.72 -18.74
C LEU A 76 -3.95 11.04 -18.38
N LYS A 77 -5.28 11.11 -18.52
CA LYS A 77 -6.08 12.27 -18.08
C LYS A 77 -6.10 12.46 -16.56
N ILE A 78 -5.62 11.47 -15.79
CA ILE A 78 -5.57 11.52 -14.33
C ILE A 78 -4.10 11.61 -13.89
N PRO A 79 -3.65 12.74 -13.30
CA PRO A 79 -2.28 12.89 -12.81
C PRO A 79 -1.88 11.76 -11.87
N ALA A 80 -0.69 11.19 -12.07
CA ALA A 80 -0.23 10.00 -11.34
C ALA A 80 -0.17 10.25 -9.82
N GLU A 81 0.17 11.47 -9.41
CA GLU A 81 0.25 11.94 -8.03
C GLU A 81 -1.08 11.78 -7.28
N MET A 82 -2.19 11.72 -8.01
CA MET A 82 -3.51 11.56 -7.42
C MET A 82 -3.86 10.11 -7.11
N TRP A 83 -3.25 9.11 -7.74
CA TRP A 83 -3.75 7.72 -7.65
C TRP A 83 -2.71 6.60 -7.67
N SER A 84 -1.46 6.90 -8.01
CA SER A 84 -0.37 5.94 -7.98
C SER A 84 0.62 6.24 -6.87
N ARG A 85 0.96 5.20 -6.11
CA ARG A 85 1.83 5.29 -4.93
C ARG A 85 3.22 5.86 -5.24
N HIS A 86 3.80 5.53 -6.39
CA HIS A 86 5.14 6.00 -6.75
C HIS A 86 5.23 7.53 -6.80
N ALA A 87 4.16 8.19 -7.25
CA ALA A 87 4.09 9.64 -7.46
C ALA A 87 3.48 10.40 -6.27
N PHE A 88 3.15 9.73 -5.16
CA PHE A 88 2.66 10.42 -3.97
C PHE A 88 3.74 11.28 -3.34
N ASP A 89 3.35 12.48 -2.89
CA ASP A 89 4.21 13.38 -2.12
C ASP A 89 4.90 12.62 -0.96
N PRO A 90 6.25 12.60 -0.93
CA PRO A 90 7.02 11.91 0.09
C PRO A 90 6.66 12.29 1.53
N ARG A 91 6.28 13.55 1.78
CA ARG A 91 5.96 14.09 3.12
C ARG A 91 4.74 13.42 3.76
N ILE A 92 3.84 12.90 2.94
CA ILE A 92 2.57 12.30 3.37
C ILE A 92 2.36 10.90 2.79
N LYS A 93 3.43 10.26 2.30
CA LYS A 93 3.37 8.97 1.60
C LYS A 93 2.85 7.87 2.53
N ASN A 94 1.90 7.09 2.05
CA ASN A 94 1.30 5.96 2.77
C ASN A 94 1.17 4.79 1.77
N ASP A 95 1.26 3.57 2.28
CA ASP A 95 0.97 2.34 1.53
C ASP A 95 -0.47 2.33 0.97
N HIS A 96 -1.44 2.95 1.62
CA HIS A 96 -2.83 2.90 1.18
C HIS A 96 -3.09 3.74 -0.10
N VAL A 97 -3.59 3.05 -1.14
CA VAL A 97 -4.08 3.65 -2.40
C VAL A 97 -5.62 3.61 -2.51
N THR A 98 -6.29 3.09 -1.48
CA THR A 98 -7.75 2.98 -1.41
C THR A 98 -8.28 3.59 -0.13
N ASN A 99 -9.54 4.06 -0.17
CA ASN A 99 -10.24 4.62 0.99
C ASN A 99 -10.87 3.53 1.88
N ASN A 100 -10.31 2.32 1.88
CA ASN A 100 -10.95 1.14 2.49
C ASN A 100 -11.13 1.29 4.00
N ILE A 101 -10.21 1.99 4.68
CA ILE A 101 -10.29 2.22 6.13
C ILE A 101 -11.52 3.08 6.45
N SER A 102 -11.65 4.22 5.79
CA SER A 102 -12.78 5.13 6.00
C SER A 102 -14.11 4.50 5.57
N GLU A 103 -14.14 3.77 4.46
CA GLU A 103 -15.33 3.02 4.01
C GLU A 103 -15.73 1.95 5.03
N SER A 104 -14.77 1.15 5.51
CA SER A 104 -15.02 0.11 6.51
C SER A 104 -15.49 0.69 7.84
N PHE A 105 -14.90 1.81 8.27
CA PHE A 105 -15.33 2.50 9.48
C PHE A 105 -16.74 3.08 9.31
N ASN A 106 -17.01 3.79 8.20
CA ASN A 106 -18.31 4.36 7.89
C ASN A 106 -19.41 3.30 7.87
N HIS A 107 -19.12 2.13 7.28
CA HIS A 107 -20.04 0.99 7.31
C HIS A 107 -20.23 0.45 8.74
N TRP A 108 -19.15 0.27 9.50
CA TRP A 108 -19.21 -0.27 10.87
C TRP A 108 -20.04 0.60 11.83
N VAL A 109 -19.99 1.92 11.66
CA VAL A 109 -20.78 2.89 12.44
C VAL A 109 -22.12 3.27 11.80
N GLY A 110 -22.45 2.72 10.63
CA GLY A 110 -23.59 3.15 9.80
C GLY A 110 -24.91 3.21 10.57
N GLU A 111 -25.25 2.16 11.29
CA GLU A 111 -26.47 2.05 12.11
C GLU A 111 -26.56 3.08 13.24
N LEU A 112 -25.42 3.63 13.68
CA LEU A 112 -25.37 4.62 14.77
C LEU A 112 -25.45 6.05 14.23
N ARG A 113 -25.22 6.28 12.93
CA ARG A 113 -24.99 7.62 12.35
C ARG A 113 -26.18 8.57 12.53
N SER A 114 -27.40 8.04 12.49
CA SER A 114 -28.64 8.81 12.62
C SER A 114 -29.23 8.81 14.04
N LYS A 115 -28.53 8.23 15.02
CA LYS A 115 -29.02 8.13 16.40
C LYS A 115 -28.63 9.36 17.25
N PRO A 116 -29.34 9.62 18.37
CA PRO A 116 -28.93 10.64 19.35
C PRO A 116 -27.53 10.39 19.91
N ILE A 117 -26.87 11.44 20.42
CA ILE A 117 -25.48 11.39 20.90
C ILE A 117 -25.28 10.30 21.96
N LEU A 118 -26.17 10.21 22.94
CA LEU A 118 -26.09 9.19 24.00
C LEU A 118 -26.14 7.77 23.41
N THR A 119 -27.07 7.51 22.50
CA THR A 119 -27.20 6.21 21.83
C THR A 119 -26.01 5.88 20.91
N LYS A 120 -25.39 6.91 20.29
CA LYS A 120 -24.16 6.75 19.50
C LYS A 120 -23.00 6.30 20.37
N VAL A 121 -22.76 6.99 21.49
CA VAL A 121 -21.64 6.69 22.39
C VAL A 121 -21.79 5.30 22.98
N ASP A 122 -22.99 4.95 23.47
CA ASP A 122 -23.23 3.62 24.01
C ASP A 122 -23.12 2.52 22.94
N GLY A 123 -23.65 2.77 21.74
CA GLY A 123 -23.52 1.85 20.62
C GLY A 123 -22.07 1.64 20.18
N LEU A 124 -21.23 2.69 20.17
CA LEU A 124 -19.80 2.60 19.88
C LEU A 124 -19.08 1.78 20.95
N ARG A 125 -19.36 2.05 22.23
CA ARG A 125 -18.83 1.28 23.36
C ARG A 125 -19.17 -0.20 23.22
N ALA A 126 -20.43 -0.55 22.95
CA ALA A 126 -20.87 -1.94 22.75
C ALA A 126 -20.17 -2.61 21.55
N LYS A 127 -20.08 -1.93 20.40
CA LYS A 127 -19.37 -2.46 19.23
C LYS A 127 -17.87 -2.66 19.49
N LEU A 128 -17.22 -1.75 20.23
CA LEU A 128 -15.81 -1.87 20.63
C LEU A 128 -15.59 -3.06 21.57
N MET A 129 -16.40 -3.19 22.61
CA MET A 129 -16.31 -4.33 23.55
C MET A 129 -16.46 -5.67 22.82
N SER A 130 -17.46 -5.81 21.94
CA SER A 130 -17.65 -7.03 21.13
C SER A 130 -16.44 -7.32 20.23
N ARG A 131 -15.88 -6.29 19.58
CA ARG A 131 -14.68 -6.41 18.73
C ARG A 131 -13.45 -6.86 19.54
N LEU A 132 -13.23 -6.28 20.71
CA LEU A 132 -12.11 -6.62 21.59
C LEU A 132 -12.25 -8.05 22.12
N GLN A 133 -13.45 -8.45 22.54
CA GLN A 133 -13.70 -9.82 23.00
C GLN A 133 -13.45 -10.85 21.90
N LYS A 134 -13.91 -10.61 20.67
CA LYS A 134 -13.62 -11.48 19.52
C LYS A 134 -12.13 -11.57 19.21
N ARG A 135 -11.39 -10.45 19.35
CA ARG A 135 -9.93 -10.44 19.18
C ARG A 135 -9.23 -11.23 20.28
N LYS A 136 -9.67 -11.09 21.54
CA LYS A 136 -9.15 -11.86 22.67
C LYS A 136 -9.35 -13.36 22.48
N GLN A 137 -10.56 -13.79 22.10
CA GLN A 137 -10.85 -15.20 21.82
C GLN A 137 -9.93 -15.79 20.75
N LYS A 138 -9.68 -15.05 19.66
CA LYS A 138 -8.72 -15.46 18.64
C LYS A 138 -7.28 -15.49 19.19
N GLY A 139 -6.89 -14.49 19.96
CA GLY A 139 -5.57 -14.40 20.57
C GLY A 139 -5.24 -15.60 21.46
N ILE A 140 -6.22 -16.10 22.22
CA ILE A 140 -6.05 -17.26 23.10
C ILE A 140 -5.73 -18.54 22.31
N THR A 141 -6.22 -18.66 21.08
CA THR A 141 -5.93 -19.84 20.23
C THR A 141 -4.55 -19.80 19.56
N TRP A 142 -3.79 -18.71 19.72
CA TRP A 142 -2.48 -18.57 19.09
C TRP A 142 -1.40 -19.20 19.96
N SER A 143 -0.53 -19.99 19.34
CA SER A 143 0.61 -20.62 19.99
C SER A 143 1.91 -19.82 19.85
N GLY A 144 1.99 -18.93 18.86
CA GLY A 144 3.20 -18.17 18.53
C GLY A 144 3.28 -16.81 19.23
N LEU A 145 4.51 -16.30 19.37
CA LEU A 145 4.79 -14.98 19.94
C LEU A 145 4.29 -13.81 19.06
N VAL A 146 4.10 -14.09 17.76
CA VAL A 146 3.72 -13.11 16.74
C VAL A 146 2.35 -13.49 16.14
N VAL A 147 1.54 -12.46 15.84
CA VAL A 147 0.21 -12.63 15.24
C VAL A 147 0.30 -13.43 13.93
N PRO A 148 -0.53 -14.46 13.70
CA PRO A 148 -0.43 -15.32 12.51
C PRO A 148 -0.43 -14.59 11.17
N ASN A 149 -1.19 -13.49 11.05
CA ASN A 149 -1.20 -12.67 9.84
C ASN A 149 0.14 -11.99 9.56
N VAL A 150 0.87 -11.59 10.60
CA VAL A 150 2.21 -11.00 10.45
C VAL A 150 3.20 -12.09 10.06
N VAL A 151 3.14 -13.26 10.70
CA VAL A 151 3.97 -14.43 10.32
C VAL A 151 3.74 -14.83 8.86
N LYS A 152 2.49 -14.83 8.41
CA LYS A 152 2.15 -15.09 7.01
C LYS A 152 2.80 -14.07 6.07
N GLU A 153 2.72 -12.79 6.40
CA GLU A 153 3.33 -11.74 5.58
C GLU A 153 4.87 -11.83 5.59
N LEU A 154 5.48 -12.13 6.73
CA LEU A 154 6.91 -12.39 6.86
C LEU A 154 7.36 -13.55 5.98
N ASN A 155 6.61 -14.64 5.97
CA ASN A 155 6.92 -15.79 5.12
C ASN A 155 6.80 -15.43 3.63
N ASN A 156 5.78 -14.67 3.22
CA ASN A 156 5.67 -14.20 1.83
C ASN A 156 6.89 -13.36 1.44
N VAL A 157 7.29 -12.43 2.32
CA VAL A 157 8.47 -11.59 2.12
C VAL A 157 9.73 -12.43 1.98
N LYS A 158 9.91 -13.43 2.86
CA LYS A 158 11.06 -14.35 2.82
C LYS A 158 11.12 -15.14 1.52
N GLU A 159 9.99 -15.63 1.02
CA GLU A 159 9.96 -16.37 -0.25
C GLU A 159 10.26 -15.47 -1.45
N GLU A 160 9.77 -14.23 -1.45
CA GLU A 160 10.10 -13.28 -2.52
C GLU A 160 11.57 -12.83 -2.46
N SER A 161 12.14 -12.62 -1.27
CA SER A 161 13.55 -12.22 -1.14
C SER A 161 14.53 -13.28 -1.64
N ARG A 162 14.14 -14.56 -1.71
CA ARG A 162 14.99 -15.63 -2.25
C ARG A 162 15.26 -15.49 -3.75
N LYS A 163 14.46 -14.71 -4.46
CA LYS A 163 14.68 -14.42 -5.89
C LYS A 163 15.71 -13.31 -6.10
N CYS A 164 15.98 -12.54 -5.05
CA CYS A 164 16.89 -11.41 -5.13
C CYS A 164 18.33 -11.85 -4.93
N HIS A 165 19.22 -11.41 -5.83
CA HIS A 165 20.66 -11.59 -5.70
C HIS A 165 21.31 -10.27 -5.30
N LEU A 166 22.20 -10.32 -4.31
CA LEU A 166 22.86 -9.15 -3.75
C LEU A 166 24.31 -9.08 -4.21
N LEU A 167 24.69 -7.94 -4.77
CA LEU A 167 26.07 -7.58 -5.04
C LEU A 167 26.41 -6.36 -4.18
N VAL A 168 27.47 -6.47 -3.40
CA VAL A 168 27.96 -5.38 -2.54
C VAL A 168 28.90 -4.52 -3.35
N ALA A 169 28.61 -3.22 -3.44
CA ALA A 169 29.51 -2.25 -4.05
C ALA A 169 30.40 -1.60 -2.97
N GLU A 170 29.79 -1.05 -1.93
CA GLU A 170 30.45 -0.42 -0.77
C GLU A 170 29.63 -0.71 0.51
N ASP A 171 30.12 -0.28 1.68
CA ASP A 171 29.53 -0.53 3.02
C ASP A 171 28.01 -0.27 3.11
N HIS A 172 27.50 0.66 2.29
CA HIS A 172 26.08 1.04 2.29
C HIS A 172 25.43 1.01 0.91
N GLU A 173 26.14 0.58 -0.13
CA GLU A 173 25.64 0.52 -1.50
C GLU A 173 25.63 -0.91 -2.04
N PHE A 174 24.47 -1.28 -2.56
CA PHE A 174 24.19 -2.62 -3.02
C PHE A 174 23.51 -2.58 -4.39
N GLU A 175 23.92 -3.46 -5.28
CA GLU A 175 23.11 -3.81 -6.45
C GLU A 175 22.26 -5.04 -6.10
N VAL A 176 20.95 -4.85 -6.08
CA VAL A 176 19.96 -5.91 -5.86
C VAL A 176 19.39 -6.28 -7.22
N GLN A 177 19.68 -7.49 -7.69
CA GLN A 177 19.06 -8.06 -8.88
C GLN A 177 17.81 -8.83 -8.48
N ASP A 178 16.65 -8.44 -9.01
CA ASP A 178 15.37 -9.12 -8.84
C ASP A 178 14.82 -9.47 -10.24
N ASP A 179 14.86 -10.75 -10.57
CA ASP A 179 14.66 -11.28 -11.93
C ASP A 179 15.53 -10.56 -12.98
N ASN A 180 14.90 -9.75 -13.84
CA ASN A 180 15.52 -9.02 -14.95
C ASN A 180 15.71 -7.52 -14.65
N ILE A 181 15.56 -7.10 -13.39
CA ILE A 181 15.67 -5.70 -12.99
C ILE A 181 16.72 -5.58 -11.89
N ASN A 182 17.69 -4.70 -12.13
CA ASN A 182 18.71 -4.35 -11.15
C ASN A 182 18.32 -3.05 -10.45
N TYR A 183 18.50 -3.01 -9.13
CA TYR A 183 18.23 -1.87 -8.28
C TYR A 183 19.51 -1.50 -7.54
N ILE A 184 19.95 -0.25 -7.66
CA ILE A 184 21.00 0.28 -6.80
C ILE A 184 20.34 0.77 -5.50
N VAL A 185 20.71 0.20 -4.37
CA VAL A 185 20.14 0.48 -3.05
C VAL A 185 21.21 1.08 -2.15
N ASN A 186 20.97 2.30 -1.67
CA ASN A 186 21.82 2.94 -0.67
C ASN A 186 21.09 2.98 0.68
N LEU A 187 21.58 2.22 1.65
CA LEU A 187 20.94 2.08 2.97
C LEU A 187 21.06 3.34 3.83
N ARG A 188 22.14 4.12 3.65
CA ARG A 188 22.40 5.35 4.42
C ARG A 188 21.50 6.48 3.97
N GLU A 189 21.37 6.67 2.66
CA GLU A 189 20.52 7.72 2.08
C GLU A 189 19.04 7.33 2.04
N LYS A 190 18.72 6.06 2.36
CA LYS A 190 17.39 5.45 2.17
C LYS A 190 16.87 5.62 0.73
N LYS A 191 17.77 5.85 -0.23
CA LYS A 191 17.43 5.92 -1.65
C LYS A 191 17.30 4.50 -2.17
N HIS A 192 16.17 4.24 -2.83
CA HIS A 192 15.77 2.94 -3.42
C HIS A 192 15.31 1.83 -2.46
N VAL A 193 14.79 2.17 -1.27
CA VAL A 193 13.89 1.30 -0.48
C VAL A 193 12.52 1.17 -1.16
N ILE A 194 12.52 0.75 -2.42
CA ILE A 194 11.37 0.79 -3.33
C ILE A 194 11.05 -0.61 -3.86
N ALA A 195 11.92 -1.59 -3.60
CA ALA A 195 11.69 -2.97 -3.97
C ALA A 195 10.83 -3.69 -2.90
N GLY A 196 9.58 -3.23 -2.76
CA GLY A 196 8.59 -3.82 -1.87
C GLY A 196 8.95 -3.72 -0.37
N PHE A 197 7.94 -3.91 0.48
CA PHE A 197 8.16 -4.07 1.91
C PHE A 197 9.06 -5.28 2.24
N GLY A 198 9.24 -6.19 1.27
CA GLY A 198 9.98 -7.43 1.45
C GLY A 198 11.50 -7.27 1.52
N ILE A 199 12.10 -6.41 0.69
CA ILE A 199 13.56 -6.21 0.73
C ILE A 199 13.96 -5.46 1.98
N TYR A 200 13.21 -4.45 2.42
CA TYR A 200 13.57 -3.72 3.65
C TYR A 200 13.49 -4.59 4.91
N LEU A 201 12.52 -5.52 4.99
CA LEU A 201 12.42 -6.43 6.12
C LEU A 201 13.45 -7.57 6.06
N ALA A 202 13.76 -8.08 4.87
CA ALA A 202 14.83 -9.07 4.68
C ALA A 202 16.19 -8.48 5.08
N PHE A 203 16.46 -7.21 4.77
CA PHE A 203 17.67 -6.52 5.18
C PHE A 203 17.72 -6.20 6.68
N HIS A 204 16.61 -5.73 7.29
CA HIS A 204 16.61 -5.38 8.72
C HIS A 204 16.66 -6.61 9.63
N VAL A 205 15.98 -7.70 9.25
CA VAL A 205 16.02 -8.97 10.00
C VAL A 205 17.31 -9.75 9.70
N GLY A 206 17.85 -9.66 8.47
CA GLY A 206 19.11 -10.29 8.09
C GLY A 206 20.33 -9.68 8.76
N MET A 207 20.44 -8.34 8.81
CA MET A 207 21.57 -7.65 9.46
C MET A 207 21.64 -7.91 10.97
N GLN A 208 20.49 -7.90 11.67
CA GLN A 208 20.47 -8.22 13.11
C GLN A 208 20.97 -9.64 13.41
N HIS A 209 20.82 -10.56 12.46
CA HIS A 209 21.30 -11.94 12.60
C HIS A 209 22.78 -12.11 12.22
N TRP A 210 23.34 -11.21 11.41
CA TRP A 210 24.76 -11.19 11.03
C TRP A 210 25.64 -10.46 12.04
N GLU A 211 25.17 -9.36 12.64
CA GLU A 211 25.88 -8.67 13.74
C GLU A 211 26.03 -9.59 14.97
N TYR A 212 25.01 -10.40 15.27
CA TYR A 212 25.07 -11.40 16.35
C TYR A 212 26.09 -12.53 16.11
N LEU A 213 26.38 -12.86 14.84
CA LEU A 213 27.32 -13.94 14.49
C LEU A 213 28.79 -13.47 14.42
N ILE A 214 29.02 -12.15 14.38
CA ILE A 214 30.37 -11.58 14.40
C ILE A 214 30.83 -11.34 15.85
N GLU A 215 29.92 -10.99 16.77
CA GLU A 215 30.23 -10.85 18.20
C GLU A 215 30.50 -12.18 18.92
N GLU A 216 30.08 -13.33 18.38
CA GLU A 216 30.43 -14.65 18.93
C GLU A 216 31.74 -15.25 18.37
N ARG A 217 32.51 -14.48 17.58
CA ARG A 217 33.75 -14.97 16.96
C ARG A 217 34.99 -14.07 17.14
N ILE A 218 34.97 -13.18 18.12
CA ILE A 218 36.13 -12.47 18.67
C ILE A 218 36.19 -12.74 20.18
#